data_AF-A0A661SAL5-F1
#
_entry.id   AF-A0A661SAL5-F1
#
_cell.length_a   1.000
_cell.length_b   1.000
_cell.length_c   1.000
_cell.angle_alpha   90.00
_cell.angle_beta   90.00
_cell.angle_gamma   90.00
#
_symmetry.space_group_name_H-M   'P 1'
#
loop_
_entity.id
_entity.type
_entity.pdbx_description
1 polymer ?
#
loop_
_entity_poly.entity_id
_entity_poly.type
_entity_poly.pdbx_seq_one_letter_code
_entity_poly.pdbx_strand_id
1 'polypeptide(L)'
;MLEAEKVLIDNGNPDNHGEKRYLEKVLLKGAGALRKTGSEGVVSYFTCETDPDKIHDDFPVLKELCERLASLNPGETFPVGAFLEDARDTPFGVGGTPLMLSLAHIVRAYGERLIVYKDSTRMVEQPVRSYDDLAKIVSDPAAKTVFVVRDISQAQISLIDRVAKAVDAPPLKHGETRSLNSAFEALKQWWNGLPAVAKIISLYEKDRQARLNGLKNLMDGLAGSVDRFDFMLEQLPAVYTGGPVGDTLTQKDTETIGDAFAADVELLNSGEQAAQGRVAQAICEVYGVKGDMIECENVVTKWYASLNPSQRDPYKCDYEDAKQFLVRLAEQNVSFSSKIVTLLPKDYGFGAVAEWTSLHVKDYAAKLKQAKAEIDKAKPVVYKPAVDEGVHEVRESQEMYVEIPKGAARVIYTLDGTDPRHSESAQKADKKLDLVSLLKGRPNVKIKMRAVDQDGNVSDPVSIELVSEKRKYEVRETPSLFGKELTVKYPDDTEGLVAVLKSVISYGVKRNLLSTDMAKKLNDAMRKIIGV
;
A
#
# COMPACT_ATOMS: atom_id res chain seq x y z
N MET A 1 -3.12 32.68 -1.05
CA MET A 1 -3.09 33.83 -0.15
C MET A 1 -3.86 33.47 1.10
N LEU A 2 -3.19 32.92 2.12
CA LEU A 2 -3.77 32.40 3.35
C LEU A 2 -3.61 33.37 4.55
N GLU A 3 -3.18 34.61 4.30
CA GLU A 3 -2.98 35.65 5.33
C GLU A 3 -4.09 36.72 5.35
N ALA A 4 -5.18 36.49 4.61
CA ALA A 4 -6.19 37.51 4.34
C ALA A 4 -7.19 37.77 5.49
N GLU A 5 -7.08 37.09 6.64
CA GLU A 5 -8.00 37.31 7.79
C GLU A 5 -7.40 38.20 8.89
N LYS A 6 -6.06 38.23 9.05
CA LYS A 6 -5.41 38.99 10.13
C LYS A 6 -4.93 40.35 9.64
N VAL A 7 -5.29 41.42 10.33
CA VAL A 7 -4.72 42.75 10.08
C VAL A 7 -3.31 42.79 10.67
N LEU A 8 -2.34 43.23 9.87
CA LEU A 8 -0.94 43.31 10.25
C LEU A 8 -0.58 44.78 10.47
N ILE A 9 0.17 45.06 11.52
CA ILE A 9 0.81 46.36 11.74
C ILE A 9 2.30 46.12 11.98
N ASP A 10 3.14 46.48 11.02
CA ASP A 10 4.58 46.53 11.16
C ASP A 10 4.99 47.80 11.94
N ASN A 11 5.45 47.60 13.18
CA ASN A 11 5.87 48.70 14.04
C ASN A 11 7.24 49.28 13.64
N GLY A 12 7.98 48.63 12.74
CA GLY A 12 9.21 49.14 12.14
C GLY A 12 8.99 50.25 11.10
N ASN A 13 7.78 50.38 10.56
CA ASN A 13 7.43 51.43 9.61
C ASN A 13 7.38 52.82 10.28
N PRO A 14 7.69 53.91 9.55
CA PRO A 14 7.58 55.27 10.11
C PRO A 14 6.11 55.69 10.31
N ASP A 15 5.88 56.62 11.24
CA ASP A 15 4.54 57.04 11.69
C ASP A 15 3.63 57.67 10.62
N ASN A 16 4.21 58.10 9.51
CA ASN A 16 3.52 58.65 8.35
C ASN A 16 3.18 57.59 7.29
N HIS A 17 3.65 56.35 7.45
CA HIS A 17 3.26 55.23 6.60
C HIS A 17 1.75 55.00 6.71
N GLY A 18 1.08 54.75 5.58
CA GLY A 18 -0.38 54.61 5.52
C GLY A 18 -0.92 53.55 6.49
N GLU A 19 -0.16 52.47 6.68
CA GLU A 19 -0.45 51.41 7.65
C GLU A 19 -0.53 51.91 9.09
N LYS A 20 0.50 52.63 9.60
CA LYS A 20 0.45 53.22 10.95
C LYS A 20 -0.59 54.32 11.05
N ARG A 21 -0.78 55.11 10.00
CA ARG A 21 -1.75 56.20 10.01
C ARG A 21 -3.19 55.70 10.10
N TYR A 22 -3.58 54.72 9.31
CA TYR A 22 -4.97 54.27 9.23
C TYR A 22 -5.26 53.04 10.12
N LEU A 23 -4.36 52.07 10.20
CA LEU A 23 -4.59 50.89 11.05
C LEU A 23 -4.30 51.20 12.51
N GLU A 24 -3.16 51.79 12.83
CA GLU A 24 -2.77 52.00 14.23
C GLU A 24 -3.48 53.22 14.87
N LYS A 25 -3.40 54.39 14.23
CA LYS A 25 -3.95 55.63 14.83
C LYS A 25 -5.48 55.70 14.71
N VAL A 26 -6.04 55.32 13.57
CA VAL A 26 -7.49 55.41 13.32
C VAL A 26 -8.22 54.17 13.82
N LEU A 27 -7.99 53.00 13.22
CA LEU A 27 -8.80 51.80 13.56
C LEU A 27 -8.47 51.22 14.95
N LEU A 28 -7.20 51.08 15.33
CA LEU A 28 -6.82 50.53 16.62
C LEU A 28 -7.03 51.52 17.78
N LYS A 29 -6.36 52.67 17.75
CA LYS A 29 -6.37 53.63 18.87
C LYS A 29 -7.60 54.53 18.89
N GLY A 30 -8.08 54.96 17.72
CA GLY A 30 -9.21 55.88 17.62
C GLY A 30 -10.56 55.19 17.74
N ALA A 31 -10.81 54.20 16.89
CA ALA A 31 -12.12 53.55 16.80
C ALA A 31 -12.29 52.37 17.76
N GLY A 32 -11.21 51.81 18.31
CA GLY A 32 -11.27 50.54 19.06
C GLY A 32 -11.61 49.33 18.16
N ALA A 33 -11.53 49.49 16.84
CA ALA A 33 -11.98 48.54 15.85
C ALA A 33 -11.00 47.38 15.61
N LEU A 34 -9.82 47.37 16.24
CA LEU A 34 -8.83 46.29 16.10
C LEU A 34 -8.49 45.71 17.46
N ARG A 35 -8.54 44.37 17.57
CA ARG A 35 -8.14 43.62 18.76
C ARG A 35 -6.84 42.86 18.49
N LYS A 36 -5.80 43.12 19.29
CA LYS A 36 -4.51 42.44 19.15
C LYS A 36 -4.65 40.94 19.46
N THR A 37 -4.14 40.10 18.59
CA THR A 37 -4.15 38.62 18.74
C THR A 37 -2.76 38.02 18.90
N GLY A 38 -1.70 38.74 18.54
CA GLY A 38 -0.32 38.27 18.73
C GLY A 38 0.72 39.24 18.18
N SER A 39 1.98 38.80 18.18
CA SER A 39 3.11 39.52 17.57
C SER A 39 4.26 38.58 17.22
N GLU A 40 4.98 38.89 16.16
CA GLU A 40 6.19 38.20 15.70
C GLU A 40 7.22 39.27 15.29
N GLY A 41 8.28 39.41 16.10
CA GLY A 41 9.25 40.50 15.94
C GLY A 41 8.60 41.88 16.05
N VAL A 42 8.77 42.70 15.01
CA VAL A 42 8.18 44.05 14.91
C VAL A 42 6.74 44.07 14.40
N VAL A 43 6.24 42.94 13.90
CA VAL A 43 4.88 42.83 13.34
C VAL A 43 3.91 42.41 14.44
N SER A 44 2.82 43.15 14.58
CA SER A 44 1.69 42.78 15.44
C SER A 44 0.48 42.35 14.61
N TYR A 45 -0.22 41.33 15.10
CA TYR A 45 -1.40 40.75 14.45
C TYR A 45 -2.68 41.19 15.17
N PHE A 46 -3.72 41.51 14.41
CA PHE A 46 -5.00 42.00 14.90
C PHE A 46 -6.17 41.33 14.19
N THR A 47 -7.29 41.24 14.87
CA THR A 47 -8.61 40.90 14.29
C THR A 47 -9.51 42.13 14.34
N CYS A 48 -10.35 42.29 13.34
CA CYS A 48 -11.36 43.34 13.32
C CYS A 48 -12.44 43.08 14.40
N GLU A 49 -12.81 44.12 15.14
CA GLU A 49 -13.93 44.11 16.08
C GLU A 49 -15.24 44.41 15.34
N THR A 50 -16.30 43.67 15.66
CA THR A 50 -17.62 43.81 15.03
C THR A 50 -18.71 44.16 16.03
N ASP A 51 -18.41 44.05 17.33
CA ASP A 51 -19.30 44.44 18.41
C ASP A 51 -19.44 45.97 18.45
N PRO A 52 -20.62 46.52 18.13
CA PRO A 52 -20.81 47.97 18.06
C PRO A 52 -20.55 48.68 19.39
N ASP A 53 -20.77 48.00 20.52
CA ASP A 53 -20.55 48.57 21.86
C ASP A 53 -19.07 48.82 22.15
N LYS A 54 -18.17 48.17 21.40
CA LYS A 54 -16.72 48.36 21.49
C LYS A 54 -16.18 49.38 20.50
N ILE A 55 -17.00 49.83 19.55
CA ILE A 55 -16.62 50.86 18.58
C ILE A 55 -16.86 52.24 19.21
N HIS A 56 -15.84 53.10 19.15
CA HIS A 56 -15.88 54.43 19.73
C HIS A 56 -16.92 55.33 19.04
N ASP A 57 -17.62 56.17 19.81
CA ASP A 57 -18.72 57.03 19.31
C ASP A 57 -18.26 58.09 18.29
N ASP A 58 -16.98 58.47 18.32
CA ASP A 58 -16.36 59.36 17.32
C ASP A 58 -16.26 58.74 15.91
N PHE A 59 -16.58 57.45 15.77
CA PHE A 59 -16.63 56.73 14.49
C PHE A 59 -18.05 56.26 14.17
N PRO A 60 -19.03 57.19 14.10
CA PRO A 60 -20.45 56.84 14.14
C PRO A 60 -20.89 56.04 12.90
N VAL A 61 -20.26 56.26 11.74
CA VAL A 61 -20.57 55.52 10.50
C VAL A 61 -20.10 54.06 10.58
N LEU A 62 -18.92 53.81 11.15
CA LEU A 62 -18.44 52.45 11.36
C LEU A 62 -19.29 51.72 12.39
N LYS A 63 -19.66 52.41 13.46
CA LYS A 63 -20.52 51.89 14.52
C LYS A 63 -21.90 51.52 13.97
N GLU A 64 -22.58 52.45 13.28
CA GLU A 64 -23.87 52.22 12.62
C GLU A 64 -23.81 51.03 11.64
N LEU A 65 -22.72 50.92 10.88
CA LEU A 65 -22.54 49.81 9.95
C LEU A 65 -22.44 48.46 10.68
N CYS A 66 -21.69 48.40 11.78
CA CYS A 66 -21.62 47.21 12.63
C CYS A 66 -23.00 46.90 13.25
N GLU A 67 -23.75 47.90 13.73
CA GLU A 67 -25.09 47.72 14.31
C GLU A 67 -26.08 47.15 13.30
N ARG A 68 -26.13 47.72 12.10
CA ARG A 68 -27.03 47.27 11.03
C ARG A 68 -26.70 45.85 10.56
N LEU A 69 -25.42 45.50 10.48
CA LEU A 69 -25.02 44.16 10.07
C LEU A 69 -25.24 43.12 11.17
N ALA A 70 -25.04 43.48 12.44
CA ALA A 70 -25.29 42.60 13.58
C ALA A 70 -26.79 42.35 13.83
N SER A 71 -27.67 43.23 13.33
CA SER A 71 -29.12 43.14 13.46
C SER A 71 -29.82 42.47 12.27
N LEU A 72 -29.08 42.04 11.24
CA LEU A 72 -29.65 41.30 10.12
C LEU A 72 -30.16 39.93 10.56
N ASN A 73 -31.39 39.60 10.18
CA ASN A 73 -31.87 38.23 10.32
C ASN A 73 -31.27 37.33 9.22
N PRO A 74 -31.20 36.01 9.45
CA PRO A 74 -30.77 35.06 8.42
C PRO A 74 -31.52 35.24 7.09
N GLY A 75 -30.78 35.39 5.99
CA GLY A 75 -31.33 35.57 4.64
C GLY A 75 -31.69 37.01 4.25
N GLU A 76 -31.61 37.96 5.18
CA GLU A 76 -31.74 39.39 4.89
C GLU A 76 -30.52 39.94 4.15
N THR A 77 -30.73 41.06 3.49
CA THR A 77 -29.70 41.79 2.75
C THR A 77 -29.53 43.17 3.31
N PHE A 78 -28.28 43.58 3.50
CA PHE A 78 -27.94 44.95 3.80
C PHE A 78 -27.72 45.75 2.50
N PRO A 79 -28.53 46.79 2.22
CA PRO A 79 -28.42 47.60 1.01
C PRO A 79 -27.26 48.60 1.14
N VAL A 80 -26.08 48.22 0.64
CA VAL A 80 -24.85 49.00 0.77
C VAL A 80 -24.97 50.35 0.07
N GLY A 81 -25.57 50.39 -1.12
CA GLY A 81 -25.77 51.62 -1.87
C GLY A 81 -26.56 52.67 -1.09
N ALA A 82 -27.71 52.28 -0.53
CA ALA A 82 -28.54 53.16 0.30
C ALA A 82 -27.80 53.65 1.54
N PHE A 83 -27.08 52.75 2.24
CA PHE A 83 -26.24 53.15 3.37
C PHE A 83 -25.15 54.17 2.99
N LEU A 84 -24.52 54.00 1.83
CA LEU A 84 -23.48 54.91 1.34
C LEU A 84 -24.04 56.29 0.97
N GLU A 85 -25.27 56.36 0.45
CA GLU A 85 -25.99 57.63 0.23
C GLU A 85 -26.28 58.30 1.57
N ASP A 86 -26.94 57.58 2.49
CA ASP A 86 -27.30 58.09 3.82
C ASP A 86 -26.07 58.60 4.60
N ALA A 87 -24.95 57.88 4.54
CA ALA A 87 -23.74 58.22 5.26
C ALA A 87 -23.06 59.50 4.74
N ARG A 88 -23.29 59.88 3.47
CA ARG A 88 -22.78 61.13 2.91
C ARG A 88 -23.60 62.34 3.33
N ASP A 89 -24.83 62.13 3.76
CA ASP A 89 -25.76 63.17 4.17
C ASP A 89 -25.72 63.42 5.68
N THR A 90 -26.52 64.41 6.12
CA THR A 90 -26.69 64.73 7.55
C THR A 90 -27.34 63.54 8.26
N PRO A 91 -26.87 63.10 9.44
CA PRO A 91 -25.96 63.80 10.36
C PRO A 91 -24.46 63.51 10.20
N PHE A 92 -24.06 62.55 9.36
CA PHE A 92 -22.68 62.09 9.32
C PHE A 92 -21.78 62.93 8.41
N GLY A 93 -22.24 63.26 7.20
CA GLY A 93 -21.50 64.10 6.24
C GLY A 93 -20.13 63.53 5.83
N VAL A 94 -19.95 62.20 5.83
CA VAL A 94 -18.61 61.61 5.63
C VAL A 94 -18.19 61.52 4.16
N GLY A 95 -16.91 61.79 3.90
CA GLY A 95 -16.32 61.64 2.57
C GLY A 95 -16.05 60.18 2.18
N GLY A 96 -15.59 59.96 0.95
CA GLY A 96 -15.34 58.62 0.40
C GLY A 96 -14.28 57.81 1.16
N THR A 97 -13.22 58.44 1.68
CA THR A 97 -12.13 57.72 2.36
C THR A 97 -12.57 57.06 3.68
N PRO A 98 -13.28 57.73 4.60
CA PRO A 98 -13.89 57.08 5.76
C PRO A 98 -14.84 55.92 5.41
N LEU A 99 -15.65 56.06 4.35
CA LEU A 99 -16.57 55.02 3.88
C LEU A 99 -15.81 53.80 3.36
N MET A 100 -14.76 54.04 2.56
CA MET A 100 -13.84 53.00 2.10
C MET A 100 -13.21 52.26 3.27
N LEU A 101 -12.71 52.98 4.29
CA LEU A 101 -12.09 52.35 5.45
C LEU A 101 -13.10 51.52 6.26
N SER A 102 -14.34 52.01 6.40
CA SER A 102 -15.41 51.32 7.13
C SER A 102 -15.87 50.05 6.40
N LEU A 103 -16.09 50.11 5.08
CA LEU A 103 -16.43 48.91 4.31
C LEU A 103 -15.27 47.92 4.25
N ALA A 104 -14.02 48.39 4.12
CA ALA A 104 -12.85 47.52 4.15
C ALA A 104 -12.74 46.77 5.49
N HIS A 105 -13.03 47.47 6.60
CA HIS A 105 -13.10 46.87 7.93
C HIS A 105 -14.16 45.77 7.96
N ILE A 106 -15.40 46.03 7.52
CA ILE A 106 -16.48 45.02 7.49
C ILE A 106 -16.14 43.82 6.62
N VAL A 107 -15.67 44.05 5.40
CA VAL A 107 -15.27 42.95 4.49
C VAL A 107 -14.24 42.05 5.15
N ARG A 108 -13.28 42.64 5.87
CA ARG A 108 -12.27 41.88 6.59
C ARG A 108 -12.78 41.24 7.88
N ALA A 109 -13.69 41.89 8.59
CA ALA A 109 -14.22 41.42 9.87
C ALA A 109 -15.18 40.24 9.71
N TYR A 110 -16.03 40.28 8.69
CA TYR A 110 -16.94 39.18 8.38
C TYR A 110 -16.28 38.11 7.50
N GLY A 111 -15.26 38.48 6.71
CA GLY A 111 -14.44 37.54 5.95
C GLY A 111 -15.29 36.66 5.03
N GLU A 112 -15.12 35.34 5.14
CA GLU A 112 -15.86 34.38 4.33
C GLU A 112 -17.37 34.35 4.60
N ARG A 113 -17.83 34.88 5.73
CA ARG A 113 -19.26 34.98 6.06
C ARG A 113 -19.98 36.06 5.26
N LEU A 114 -19.24 37.00 4.68
CA LEU A 114 -19.81 38.10 3.91
C LEU A 114 -19.87 37.72 2.43
N ILE A 115 -21.07 37.73 1.87
CA ILE A 115 -21.29 37.63 0.43
C ILE A 115 -21.75 38.98 -0.08
N VAL A 116 -21.13 39.41 -1.16
CA VAL A 116 -21.45 40.66 -1.83
C VAL A 116 -22.09 40.34 -3.17
N TYR A 117 -23.27 40.89 -3.43
CA TYR A 117 -23.94 40.78 -4.72
C TYR A 117 -23.99 42.13 -5.40
N LYS A 118 -23.90 42.15 -6.73
CA LYS A 118 -23.98 43.39 -7.54
C LYS A 118 -25.31 44.13 -7.36
N ASP A 119 -26.37 43.38 -7.08
CA ASP A 119 -27.71 43.91 -6.90
C ASP A 119 -28.56 43.04 -5.96
N SER A 120 -29.75 43.53 -5.61
CA SER A 120 -30.70 42.88 -4.72
C SER A 120 -31.32 41.58 -5.26
N THR A 121 -31.12 41.25 -6.55
CA THR A 121 -31.60 39.97 -7.13
C THR A 121 -30.73 38.78 -6.72
N ARG A 122 -29.52 39.03 -6.21
CA ARG A 122 -28.56 38.00 -5.76
C ARG A 122 -28.12 37.03 -6.88
N MET A 123 -28.32 37.43 -8.14
CA MET A 123 -27.96 36.61 -9.30
C MET A 123 -26.46 36.62 -9.60
N VAL A 124 -25.76 37.70 -9.23
CA VAL A 124 -24.34 37.89 -9.56
C VAL A 124 -23.56 38.30 -8.32
N GLU A 125 -22.74 37.38 -7.83
CA GLU A 125 -21.75 37.67 -6.78
C GLU A 125 -20.67 38.63 -7.30
N GLN A 126 -20.27 39.57 -6.46
CA GLN A 126 -19.22 40.55 -6.70
C GLN A 126 -18.11 40.37 -5.66
N PRO A 127 -17.06 39.59 -5.95
CA PRO A 127 -15.97 39.43 -5.00
C PRO A 127 -15.23 40.76 -4.79
N VAL A 128 -14.95 41.11 -3.54
CA VAL A 128 -14.16 42.29 -3.17
C VAL A 128 -12.74 41.85 -2.85
N ARG A 129 -11.82 42.01 -3.79
CA ARG A 129 -10.43 41.50 -3.68
C ARG A 129 -9.38 42.58 -3.65
N SER A 130 -9.75 43.80 -4.01
CA SER A 130 -8.83 44.91 -4.18
C SER A 130 -9.44 46.22 -3.70
N TYR A 131 -8.57 47.22 -3.52
CA TYR A 131 -8.99 48.59 -3.31
C TYR A 131 -9.94 49.06 -4.42
N ASP A 132 -9.67 48.71 -5.68
CA ASP A 132 -10.48 49.15 -6.82
C ASP A 132 -11.89 48.56 -6.81
N ASP A 133 -12.05 47.32 -6.34
CA ASP A 133 -13.38 46.70 -6.22
C ASP A 133 -14.22 47.43 -5.17
N LEU A 134 -13.59 47.75 -4.04
CA LEU A 134 -14.23 48.51 -2.97
C LEU A 134 -14.52 49.95 -3.42
N ALA A 135 -13.59 50.57 -4.15
CA ALA A 135 -13.72 51.93 -4.66
C ALA A 135 -14.87 52.05 -5.65
N LYS A 136 -15.12 51.02 -6.48
CA LYS A 136 -16.30 50.97 -7.35
C LYS A 136 -17.60 50.96 -6.57
N ILE A 137 -17.67 50.15 -5.50
CA ILE A 137 -18.85 50.08 -4.62
C ILE A 137 -19.09 51.44 -3.95
N VAL A 138 -18.03 52.07 -3.42
CA VAL A 138 -18.17 53.38 -2.76
C VAL A 138 -18.49 54.49 -3.76
N SER A 139 -17.85 54.51 -4.92
CA SER A 139 -17.99 55.63 -5.87
C SER A 139 -19.33 55.67 -6.58
N ASP A 140 -20.05 54.55 -6.64
CA ASP A 140 -21.37 54.43 -7.25
C ASP A 140 -22.42 53.92 -6.25
N PRO A 141 -22.93 54.79 -5.35
CA PRO A 141 -23.97 54.40 -4.40
C PRO A 141 -25.30 53.99 -5.06
N ALA A 142 -25.53 54.41 -6.32
CA ALA A 142 -26.70 53.99 -7.09
C ALA A 142 -26.58 52.52 -7.54
N ALA A 143 -25.38 51.93 -7.50
CA ALA A 143 -25.22 50.50 -7.61
C ALA A 143 -25.99 49.82 -6.48
N LYS A 144 -26.94 48.95 -6.83
CA LYS A 144 -27.83 48.25 -5.89
C LYS A 144 -27.11 47.16 -5.08
N THR A 145 -25.80 47.29 -4.89
CA THR A 145 -24.93 46.34 -4.19
C THR A 145 -25.54 45.99 -2.83
N VAL A 146 -25.61 44.70 -2.54
CA VAL A 146 -26.10 44.21 -1.25
C VAL A 146 -25.08 43.29 -0.60
N PHE A 147 -25.00 43.38 0.73
CA PHE A 147 -24.27 42.43 1.56
C PHE A 147 -25.23 41.42 2.16
N VAL A 148 -24.81 40.16 2.21
CA VAL A 148 -25.47 39.08 2.95
C VAL A 148 -24.45 38.53 3.93
N VAL A 149 -24.84 38.41 5.19
CA VAL A 149 -24.04 37.75 6.22
C VAL A 149 -24.58 36.35 6.42
N ARG A 150 -23.71 35.35 6.30
CA ARG A 150 -23.99 33.96 6.67
C ARG A 150 -23.45 33.70 8.06
N ASP A 151 -24.33 33.43 9.01
CA ASP A 151 -23.89 33.02 10.34
C ASP A 151 -23.34 31.60 10.31
N ILE A 152 -22.34 31.36 11.16
CA ILE A 152 -21.78 30.04 11.40
C ILE A 152 -21.88 29.79 12.90
N SER A 153 -22.73 28.83 13.28
CA SER A 153 -22.89 28.44 14.68
C SER A 153 -21.63 27.75 15.23
N GLN A 154 -21.51 27.67 16.55
CA GLN A 154 -20.39 26.94 17.19
C GLN A 154 -20.38 25.44 16.82
N ALA A 155 -21.55 24.85 16.57
CA ALA A 155 -21.67 23.47 16.10
C ALA A 155 -21.12 23.30 14.68
N GLN A 156 -21.39 24.26 13.79
CA GLN A 156 -20.85 24.29 12.43
C GLN A 156 -19.34 24.55 12.41
N ILE A 157 -18.83 25.45 13.26
CA ILE A 157 -17.37 25.64 13.44
C ILE A 157 -16.71 24.32 13.89
N SER A 158 -17.31 23.65 14.87
CA SER A 158 -16.83 22.35 15.36
C SER A 158 -16.82 21.28 14.24
N LEU A 159 -17.79 21.31 13.34
CA LEU A 159 -17.86 20.40 12.18
C LEU A 159 -16.73 20.69 11.19
N ILE A 160 -16.52 21.97 10.83
CA ILE A 160 -15.44 22.41 9.94
C ILE A 160 -14.09 21.90 10.46
N ASP A 161 -13.84 22.07 11.76
CA ASP A 161 -12.61 21.61 12.40
C ASP A 161 -12.46 20.08 12.36
N ARG A 162 -13.54 19.33 12.60
CA ARG A 162 -13.52 17.85 12.56
C ARG A 162 -13.26 17.32 11.15
N VAL A 163 -13.94 17.87 10.14
CA VAL A 163 -13.72 17.51 8.73
C VAL A 163 -12.27 17.77 8.35
N ALA A 164 -11.73 18.93 8.71
CA ALA A 164 -10.37 19.27 8.36
C ALA A 164 -9.33 18.39 9.08
N LYS A 165 -9.56 18.05 10.36
CA LYS A 165 -8.70 17.11 11.10
C LYS A 165 -8.72 15.72 10.49
N ALA A 166 -9.89 15.23 10.09
CA ALA A 166 -10.03 13.91 9.49
C ALA A 166 -9.21 13.73 8.20
N VAL A 167 -9.05 14.80 7.42
CA VAL A 167 -8.23 14.80 6.18
C VAL A 167 -6.78 15.24 6.39
N ASP A 168 -6.29 15.21 7.64
CA ASP A 168 -4.92 15.58 8.03
C ASP A 168 -4.49 16.99 7.59
N ALA A 169 -5.42 17.93 7.59
CA ALA A 169 -5.12 19.29 7.18
C ALA A 169 -4.17 20.00 8.18
N PRO A 170 -3.24 20.87 7.71
CA PRO A 170 -2.12 21.40 8.51
C PRO A 170 -2.56 21.97 9.87
N PRO A 171 -1.83 21.75 10.97
CA PRO A 171 -2.24 22.23 12.29
C PRO A 171 -2.31 23.76 12.34
N LEU A 172 -3.28 24.28 13.09
CA LEU A 172 -3.42 25.72 13.35
C LEU A 172 -2.42 26.17 14.41
N LYS A 173 -2.03 27.46 14.39
CA LYS A 173 -1.29 28.06 15.53
C LYS A 173 -2.24 28.23 16.73
N HIS A 174 -1.67 28.36 17.93
CA HIS A 174 -2.46 28.54 19.15
C HIS A 174 -3.38 29.76 19.05
N GLY A 175 -4.67 29.57 19.31
CA GLY A 175 -5.70 30.62 19.25
C GLY A 175 -6.26 30.92 17.85
N GLU A 176 -5.83 30.19 16.81
CA GLU A 176 -6.45 30.28 15.49
C GLU A 176 -7.68 29.39 15.36
N THR A 177 -8.68 29.87 14.62
CA THR A 177 -9.87 29.11 14.21
C THR A 177 -9.74 28.78 12.74
N ARG A 178 -10.15 27.56 12.33
CA ARG A 178 -10.12 27.18 10.93
C ARG A 178 -11.22 27.90 10.17
N SER A 179 -10.88 28.47 9.01
CA SER A 179 -11.89 28.97 8.08
C SER A 179 -12.50 27.83 7.27
N LEU A 180 -13.78 27.95 6.94
CA LEU A 180 -14.53 27.03 6.09
C LEU A 180 -13.82 26.85 4.73
N ASN A 181 -13.32 27.94 4.16
CA ASN A 181 -12.55 27.89 2.92
C ASN A 181 -11.29 27.04 3.04
N SER A 182 -10.53 27.19 4.12
CA SER A 182 -9.29 26.41 4.30
C SER A 182 -9.59 24.92 4.52
N ALA A 183 -10.66 24.59 5.25
CA ALA A 183 -11.11 23.21 5.43
C ALA A 183 -11.58 22.60 4.10
N PHE A 184 -12.37 23.35 3.31
CA PHE A 184 -12.83 22.91 2.00
C PHE A 184 -11.66 22.65 1.03
N GLU A 185 -10.66 23.53 0.97
CA GLU A 185 -9.50 23.32 0.11
C GLU A 185 -8.69 22.09 0.55
N ALA A 186 -8.52 21.87 1.85
CA ALA A 186 -7.86 20.68 2.35
C ALA A 186 -8.63 19.39 2.01
N LEU A 187 -9.94 19.40 2.18
CA LEU A 187 -10.84 18.30 1.80
C LEU A 187 -10.74 18.00 0.30
N LYS A 188 -10.75 19.02 -0.55
CA LYS A 188 -10.59 18.89 -2.00
C LYS A 188 -9.22 18.34 -2.38
N GLN A 189 -8.15 18.81 -1.74
CA GLN A 189 -6.80 18.32 -1.97
C GLN A 189 -6.68 16.84 -1.58
N TRP A 190 -7.20 16.46 -0.42
CA TRP A 190 -7.25 15.07 0.03
C TRP A 190 -7.96 14.17 -0.99
N TRP A 191 -9.18 14.54 -1.41
CA TRP A 191 -9.94 13.74 -2.37
C TRP A 191 -9.22 13.55 -3.70
N ASN A 192 -8.58 14.62 -4.20
CA ASN A 192 -7.81 14.55 -5.45
C ASN A 192 -6.52 13.76 -5.30
N GLY A 193 -5.94 13.70 -4.10
CA GLY A 193 -4.74 12.93 -3.78
C GLY A 193 -4.98 11.42 -3.62
N LEU A 194 -6.23 11.00 -3.40
CA LEU A 194 -6.57 9.58 -3.29
C LEU A 194 -6.31 8.81 -4.60
N PRO A 195 -5.68 7.62 -4.55
CA PRO A 195 -5.59 6.73 -5.70
C PRO A 195 -6.96 6.41 -6.30
N ALA A 196 -7.02 6.21 -7.62
CA ALA A 196 -8.29 5.91 -8.30
C ALA A 196 -8.95 4.65 -7.75
N VAL A 197 -8.15 3.64 -7.40
CA VAL A 197 -8.63 2.35 -6.87
C VAL A 197 -9.31 2.48 -5.51
N ALA A 198 -8.86 3.44 -4.69
CA ALA A 198 -9.46 3.71 -3.39
C ALA A 198 -10.89 4.28 -3.53
N LYS A 199 -11.23 4.87 -4.68
CA LYS A 199 -12.56 5.42 -4.97
C LYS A 199 -13.54 4.37 -5.51
N ILE A 200 -13.13 3.11 -5.65
CA ILE A 200 -14.02 2.04 -6.11
C ILE A 200 -14.83 1.49 -4.93
N ILE A 201 -16.09 1.90 -4.83
CA ILE A 201 -16.92 1.61 -3.65
C ILE A 201 -17.17 0.12 -3.41
N SER A 202 -17.19 -0.72 -4.46
CA SER A 202 -17.30 -2.18 -4.32
C SER A 202 -16.10 -2.85 -3.64
N LEU A 203 -15.03 -2.09 -3.37
CA LEU A 203 -13.91 -2.54 -2.55
C LEU A 203 -14.30 -2.70 -1.08
N TYR A 204 -15.25 -1.91 -0.59
CA TYR A 204 -15.59 -1.83 0.82
C TYR A 204 -16.79 -2.69 1.21
N GLU A 205 -17.03 -2.85 2.51
CA GLU A 205 -18.11 -3.64 3.08
C GLU A 205 -19.50 -3.12 2.67
N LYS A 206 -20.44 -4.04 2.40
CA LYS A 206 -21.74 -3.73 1.77
C LYS A 206 -22.59 -2.72 2.55
N ASP A 207 -22.54 -2.78 3.87
CA ASP A 207 -23.25 -1.88 4.79
C ASP A 207 -22.77 -0.42 4.68
N ARG A 208 -21.51 -0.20 4.28
CA ARG A 208 -20.93 1.15 4.09
C ARG A 208 -21.06 1.69 2.67
N GLN A 209 -21.31 0.82 1.68
CA GLN A 209 -21.29 1.20 0.27
C GLN A 209 -22.29 2.32 -0.08
N ALA A 210 -23.49 2.32 0.52
CA ALA A 210 -24.48 3.36 0.24
C ALA A 210 -23.96 4.76 0.64
N ARG A 211 -23.41 4.86 1.85
CA ARG A 211 -22.84 6.11 2.39
C ARG A 211 -21.61 6.56 1.61
N LEU A 212 -20.68 5.64 1.34
CA LEU A 212 -19.46 5.94 0.57
C LEU A 212 -19.77 6.34 -0.87
N ASN A 213 -20.82 5.78 -1.49
CA ASN A 213 -21.31 6.25 -2.79
C ASN A 213 -21.87 7.68 -2.70
N GLY A 214 -22.62 8.00 -1.64
CA GLY A 214 -23.09 9.36 -1.38
C GLY A 214 -21.93 10.35 -1.28
N LEU A 215 -20.91 10.02 -0.48
CA LEU A 215 -19.69 10.81 -0.36
C LEU A 215 -18.97 10.94 -1.70
N LYS A 216 -18.75 9.83 -2.42
CA LYS A 216 -18.07 9.85 -3.72
C LYS A 216 -18.79 10.75 -4.73
N ASN A 217 -20.12 10.64 -4.83
CA ASN A 217 -20.91 11.46 -5.76
C ASN A 217 -20.82 12.95 -5.40
N LEU A 218 -20.87 13.27 -4.11
CA LEU A 218 -20.69 14.64 -3.63
C LEU A 218 -19.30 15.18 -4.00
N MET A 219 -18.26 14.41 -3.73
CA MET A 219 -16.87 14.81 -3.97
C MET A 219 -16.52 14.88 -5.46
N ASP A 220 -17.05 14.01 -6.30
CA ASP A 220 -16.88 14.08 -7.76
C ASP A 220 -17.59 15.31 -8.37
N GLY A 221 -18.60 15.84 -7.68
CA GLY A 221 -19.28 17.10 -8.01
C GLY A 221 -18.45 18.36 -7.81
N LEU A 222 -17.22 18.27 -7.28
CA LEU A 222 -16.33 19.42 -7.04
C LEU A 222 -15.79 20.10 -8.31
N ALA A 223 -16.20 19.64 -9.50
CA ALA A 223 -15.84 20.22 -10.79
C ALA A 223 -16.67 21.48 -11.12
N GLY A 224 -16.32 22.63 -10.52
CA GLY A 224 -16.96 23.91 -10.84
C GLY A 224 -16.84 24.97 -9.74
N SER A 225 -17.58 26.07 -9.91
CA SER A 225 -17.81 27.06 -8.84
C SER A 225 -18.86 26.51 -7.89
N VAL A 226 -18.42 25.77 -6.87
CA VAL A 226 -19.29 25.21 -5.82
C VAL A 226 -19.48 26.26 -4.71
N ASP A 227 -20.71 26.44 -4.24
CA ASP A 227 -20.96 27.17 -2.99
C ASP A 227 -20.39 26.35 -1.82
N ARG A 228 -19.29 26.83 -1.25
CA ARG A 228 -18.51 26.12 -0.24
C ARG A 228 -19.26 25.99 1.08
N PHE A 229 -20.14 26.94 1.40
CA PHE A 229 -20.96 26.88 2.62
C PHE A 229 -21.99 25.77 2.51
N ASP A 230 -22.77 25.80 1.43
CA ASP A 230 -23.77 24.77 1.13
C ASP A 230 -23.10 23.38 1.10
N PHE A 231 -21.95 23.28 0.44
CA PHE A 231 -21.18 22.03 0.40
C PHE A 231 -20.78 21.53 1.79
N MET A 232 -20.12 22.37 2.60
CA MET A 232 -19.53 21.97 3.87
C MET A 232 -20.55 21.81 5.00
N LEU A 233 -21.62 22.62 4.99
CA LEU A 233 -22.55 22.75 6.10
C LEU A 233 -23.92 22.14 5.82
N GLU A 234 -24.27 21.86 4.56
CA GLU A 234 -25.53 21.21 4.19
C GLU A 234 -25.30 19.86 3.51
N GLN A 235 -24.61 19.84 2.37
CA GLN A 235 -24.50 18.65 1.53
C GLN A 235 -23.65 17.54 2.16
N LEU A 236 -22.47 17.89 2.71
CA LEU A 236 -21.58 16.92 3.35
C LEU A 236 -22.23 16.27 4.58
N PRO A 237 -22.80 17.03 5.54
CA PRO A 237 -23.58 16.47 6.65
C PRO A 237 -24.71 15.56 6.20
N ALA A 238 -25.43 15.94 5.12
CA ALA A 238 -26.57 15.18 4.62
C ALA A 238 -26.22 13.74 4.18
N VAL A 239 -24.96 13.48 3.79
CA VAL A 239 -24.47 12.12 3.49
C VAL A 239 -24.57 11.20 4.73
N TYR A 240 -24.45 11.76 5.93
CA TYR A 240 -24.39 11.02 7.18
C TYR A 240 -25.72 11.02 7.94
N THR A 241 -26.53 12.06 7.78
CA THR A 241 -27.83 12.21 8.46
C THR A 241 -29.01 11.76 7.60
N GLY A 242 -28.83 11.62 6.28
CA GLY A 242 -29.90 11.29 5.33
C GLY A 242 -30.80 12.46 4.95
N GLY A 243 -30.39 13.70 5.27
CA GLY A 243 -31.13 14.92 4.92
C GLY A 243 -30.38 16.21 5.28
N PRO A 244 -30.78 17.37 4.71
CA PRO A 244 -30.12 18.64 4.97
C PRO A 244 -30.27 19.03 6.44
N VAL A 245 -29.16 19.47 7.05
CA VAL A 245 -29.09 19.79 8.49
C VAL A 245 -29.01 21.30 8.72
N GLY A 246 -28.28 22.03 7.85
CA GLY A 246 -28.21 23.49 7.84
C GLY A 246 -28.00 24.10 9.24
N ASP A 247 -28.90 25.02 9.60
CA ASP A 247 -28.86 25.74 10.89
C ASP A 247 -29.36 24.92 12.09
N THR A 248 -29.91 23.73 11.87
CA THR A 248 -30.41 22.84 12.94
C THR A 248 -29.34 21.93 13.52
N LEU A 249 -28.10 22.03 13.02
CA LEU A 249 -26.97 21.19 13.43
C LEU A 249 -26.66 21.37 14.93
N THR A 250 -26.82 20.30 15.71
CA THR A 250 -26.44 20.30 17.13
C THR A 250 -25.00 19.82 17.32
N GLN A 251 -24.42 20.10 18.51
CA GLN A 251 -23.08 19.61 18.84
C GLN A 251 -22.99 18.07 18.75
N LYS A 252 -24.05 17.37 19.13
CA LYS A 252 -24.12 15.90 19.07
C LYS A 252 -24.14 15.39 17.62
N ASP A 253 -24.84 16.10 16.75
CA ASP A 253 -24.85 15.77 15.31
C ASP A 253 -23.46 15.96 14.73
N THR A 254 -22.80 17.07 15.05
CA THR A 254 -21.42 17.35 14.64
C THR A 254 -20.44 16.26 15.08
N GLU A 255 -20.55 15.75 16.31
CA GLU A 255 -19.74 14.62 16.78
C GLU A 255 -19.99 13.36 15.96
N THR A 256 -21.27 13.00 15.79
CA THR A 256 -21.68 11.79 15.06
C THR A 256 -21.23 11.83 13.60
N ILE A 257 -21.45 12.96 12.92
CA ILE A 257 -21.05 13.18 11.53
C ILE A 257 -19.54 13.17 11.41
N GLY A 258 -18.84 13.90 12.29
CA GLY A 258 -17.38 14.01 12.25
C GLY A 258 -16.69 12.67 12.46
N ASP A 259 -17.16 11.85 13.40
CA ASP A 259 -16.59 10.53 13.68
C ASP A 259 -16.87 9.56 12.52
N ALA A 260 -18.08 9.58 11.95
CA ALA A 260 -18.42 8.76 10.78
C ALA A 260 -17.62 9.16 9.54
N PHE A 261 -17.45 10.48 9.31
CA PHE A 261 -16.62 11.01 8.23
C PHE A 261 -15.16 10.61 8.41
N ALA A 262 -14.60 10.74 9.61
CA ALA A 262 -13.23 10.32 9.90
C ALA A 262 -13.00 8.83 9.62
N ALA A 263 -13.93 7.98 10.04
CA ALA A 263 -13.87 6.55 9.76
C ALA A 263 -13.91 6.21 8.26
N ASP A 264 -14.67 6.98 7.47
CA ASP A 264 -14.72 6.82 6.01
C ASP A 264 -13.43 7.34 5.35
N VAL A 265 -12.83 8.42 5.87
CA VAL A 265 -11.52 8.92 5.42
C VAL A 265 -10.42 7.87 5.66
N GLU A 266 -10.34 7.30 6.86
CA GLU A 266 -9.39 6.22 7.18
C GLU A 266 -9.54 5.03 6.23
N LEU A 267 -10.78 4.62 5.97
CA LEU A 267 -11.10 3.53 5.07
C LEU A 267 -10.62 3.82 3.64
N LEU A 268 -10.91 5.01 3.11
CA LEU A 268 -10.48 5.45 1.78
C LEU A 268 -8.95 5.57 1.69
N ASN A 269 -8.29 6.09 2.71
CA ASN A 269 -6.82 6.17 2.77
C ASN A 269 -6.18 4.77 2.72
N SER A 270 -6.82 3.76 3.31
CA SER A 270 -6.36 2.36 3.25
C SER A 270 -6.76 1.60 1.97
N GLY A 271 -7.54 2.23 1.07
CA GLY A 271 -8.17 1.58 -0.08
C GLY A 271 -7.17 0.94 -1.05
N GLU A 272 -6.02 1.58 -1.30
CA GLU A 272 -4.99 0.98 -2.15
C GLU A 272 -4.46 -0.33 -1.55
N GLN A 273 -4.12 -0.33 -0.26
CA GLN A 273 -3.63 -1.52 0.43
C GLN A 273 -4.68 -2.64 0.45
N ALA A 274 -5.95 -2.31 0.65
CA ALA A 274 -7.05 -3.27 0.58
C ALA A 274 -7.18 -3.90 -0.81
N ALA A 275 -7.03 -3.11 -1.89
CA ALA A 275 -7.04 -3.61 -3.26
C ALA A 275 -5.84 -4.52 -3.54
N GLN A 276 -4.63 -4.12 -3.13
CA GLN A 276 -3.42 -4.93 -3.24
C GLN A 276 -3.57 -6.27 -2.48
N GLY A 277 -4.18 -6.24 -1.30
CA GLY A 277 -4.48 -7.44 -0.52
C GLY A 277 -5.41 -8.41 -1.25
N ARG A 278 -6.47 -7.89 -1.90
CA ARG A 278 -7.36 -8.72 -2.74
C ARG A 278 -6.66 -9.31 -3.95
N VAL A 279 -5.76 -8.55 -4.58
CA VAL A 279 -4.91 -9.04 -5.68
C VAL A 279 -4.01 -10.18 -5.19
N ALA A 280 -3.29 -9.97 -4.09
CA ALA A 280 -2.41 -11.00 -3.51
C ALA A 280 -3.18 -12.27 -3.18
N GLN A 281 -4.35 -12.14 -2.53
CA GLN A 281 -5.21 -13.28 -2.22
C GLN A 281 -5.65 -14.04 -3.48
N ALA A 282 -6.11 -13.33 -4.52
CA ALA A 282 -6.55 -13.95 -5.76
C ALA A 282 -5.42 -14.68 -6.47
N ILE A 283 -4.19 -14.17 -6.39
CA ILE A 283 -3.00 -14.83 -6.93
C ILE A 283 -2.64 -16.06 -6.09
N CYS A 284 -2.61 -15.95 -4.76
CA CYS A 284 -2.43 -17.08 -3.86
C CYS A 284 -3.38 -18.26 -4.20
N GLU A 285 -4.64 -17.96 -4.50
CA GLU A 285 -5.64 -18.96 -4.89
C GLU A 285 -5.29 -19.69 -6.21
N VAL A 286 -4.59 -19.03 -7.15
CA VAL A 286 -4.04 -19.68 -8.36
C VAL A 286 -3.03 -20.78 -8.01
N TYR A 287 -2.33 -20.64 -6.88
CA TYR A 287 -1.36 -21.60 -6.36
C TYR A 287 -1.95 -22.55 -5.30
N GLY A 288 -3.26 -22.48 -5.06
CA GLY A 288 -3.96 -23.36 -4.11
C GLY A 288 -3.72 -23.01 -2.63
N VAL A 289 -3.26 -21.79 -2.35
CA VAL A 289 -3.05 -21.28 -0.98
C VAL A 289 -3.90 -20.05 -0.72
N LYS A 290 -3.96 -19.61 0.54
CA LYS A 290 -4.51 -18.31 0.92
C LYS A 290 -3.45 -17.55 1.69
N GLY A 291 -3.32 -16.26 1.43
CA GLY A 291 -2.36 -15.43 2.12
C GLY A 291 -2.31 -14.01 1.57
N ASP A 292 -1.47 -13.19 2.19
CA ASP A 292 -1.22 -11.81 1.83
C ASP A 292 -0.11 -11.70 0.76
N MET A 293 0.42 -10.49 0.55
CA MET A 293 1.49 -10.25 -0.43
C MET A 293 2.78 -11.03 -0.11
N ILE A 294 3.08 -11.28 1.17
CA ILE A 294 4.28 -12.01 1.58
C ILE A 294 4.12 -13.49 1.21
N GLU A 295 2.96 -14.08 1.53
CA GLU A 295 2.72 -15.48 1.17
C GLU A 295 2.63 -15.64 -0.35
N CYS A 296 2.06 -14.66 -1.06
CA CYS A 296 2.04 -14.60 -2.52
C CYS A 296 3.47 -14.64 -3.10
N GLU A 297 4.38 -13.81 -2.57
CA GLU A 297 5.79 -13.81 -2.96
C GLU A 297 6.44 -15.18 -2.74
N ASN A 298 6.22 -15.79 -1.57
CA ASN A 298 6.78 -17.08 -1.22
C ASN A 298 6.34 -18.17 -2.19
N VAL A 299 5.04 -18.30 -2.46
CA VAL A 299 4.52 -19.38 -3.31
C VAL A 299 4.88 -19.19 -4.79
N VAL A 300 4.84 -17.95 -5.29
CA VAL A 300 5.23 -17.65 -6.67
C VAL A 300 6.72 -17.87 -6.87
N THR A 301 7.56 -17.40 -5.94
CA THR A 301 9.01 -17.58 -6.00
C THR A 301 9.39 -19.05 -5.92
N LYS A 302 8.76 -19.83 -5.03
CA LYS A 302 8.98 -21.28 -4.92
C LYS A 302 8.57 -22.02 -6.19
N TRP A 303 7.42 -21.67 -6.78
CA TRP A 303 6.99 -22.23 -8.06
C TRP A 303 7.97 -21.87 -9.17
N TYR A 304 8.34 -20.59 -9.32
CA TYR A 304 9.30 -20.14 -10.33
C TYR A 304 10.65 -20.86 -10.18
N ALA A 305 11.16 -21.01 -8.95
CA ALA A 305 12.38 -21.74 -8.61
C ALA A 305 12.29 -23.26 -8.90
N SER A 306 11.09 -23.82 -9.04
CA SER A 306 10.89 -25.23 -9.41
C SER A 306 10.94 -25.47 -10.93
N LEU A 307 10.67 -24.43 -11.72
CA LEU A 307 10.66 -24.50 -13.19
C LEU A 307 12.05 -24.86 -13.75
N ASN A 308 12.07 -25.56 -14.89
CA ASN A 308 13.31 -25.83 -15.63
C ASN A 308 13.81 -24.57 -16.37
N PRO A 309 15.12 -24.47 -16.71
CA PRO A 309 15.67 -23.28 -17.35
C PRO A 309 14.93 -22.87 -18.64
N SER A 310 14.55 -23.82 -19.48
CA SER A 310 13.76 -23.53 -20.70
C SER A 310 12.35 -23.00 -20.42
N GLN A 311 11.70 -23.45 -19.34
CA GLN A 311 10.37 -22.95 -18.95
C GLN A 311 10.45 -21.55 -18.35
N ARG A 312 11.62 -21.15 -17.84
CA ARG A 312 11.86 -19.78 -17.35
C ARG A 312 12.23 -18.82 -18.46
N ASP A 313 12.61 -19.33 -19.63
CA ASP A 313 13.03 -18.53 -20.77
C ASP A 313 11.79 -17.88 -21.44
N PRO A 314 11.61 -16.56 -21.34
CA PRO A 314 10.45 -15.90 -21.93
C PRO A 314 10.42 -16.01 -23.46
N TYR A 315 11.57 -16.22 -24.12
CA TYR A 315 11.67 -16.32 -25.58
C TYR A 315 11.23 -17.68 -26.10
N LYS A 316 11.07 -18.69 -25.23
CA LYS A 316 10.56 -20.02 -25.57
C LYS A 316 9.05 -20.18 -25.30
N CYS A 317 8.37 -19.11 -24.89
CA CYS A 317 6.94 -19.12 -24.57
C CYS A 317 6.14 -18.35 -25.63
N ASP A 318 5.28 -19.06 -26.37
CA ASP A 318 4.43 -18.47 -27.42
C ASP A 318 3.25 -17.67 -26.86
N TYR A 319 2.86 -17.93 -25.60
CA TYR A 319 1.74 -17.23 -24.96
C TYR A 319 2.21 -15.91 -24.34
N GLU A 320 1.71 -14.78 -24.85
CA GLU A 320 2.20 -13.44 -24.51
C GLU A 320 2.08 -13.10 -23.02
N ASP A 321 0.93 -13.37 -22.37
CA ASP A 321 0.78 -13.08 -20.94
C ASP A 321 1.76 -13.92 -20.08
N ALA A 322 2.10 -15.14 -20.51
CA ALA A 322 3.10 -15.98 -19.85
C ALA A 322 4.53 -15.45 -20.04
N LYS A 323 4.86 -14.98 -21.24
CA LYS A 323 6.12 -14.31 -21.53
C LYS A 323 6.29 -13.08 -20.63
N GLN A 324 5.30 -12.20 -20.57
CA GLN A 324 5.33 -11.01 -19.70
C GLN A 324 5.49 -11.40 -18.23
N PHE A 325 4.79 -12.45 -17.77
CA PHE A 325 4.94 -12.94 -16.41
C PHE A 325 6.37 -13.42 -16.11
N LEU A 326 6.96 -14.22 -17.00
CA LEU A 326 8.34 -14.70 -16.87
C LEU A 326 9.35 -13.56 -16.88
N VAL A 327 9.18 -12.56 -17.76
CA VAL A 327 10.03 -11.36 -17.80
C VAL A 327 10.03 -10.66 -16.44
N ARG A 328 8.84 -10.42 -15.85
CA ARG A 328 8.74 -9.76 -14.54
C ARG A 328 9.33 -10.60 -13.42
N LEU A 329 9.14 -11.93 -13.43
CA LEU A 329 9.74 -12.79 -12.42
C LEU A 329 11.27 -12.82 -12.50
N ALA A 330 11.85 -12.70 -13.69
CA ALA A 330 13.30 -12.68 -13.89
C ALA A 330 13.99 -11.37 -13.45
N GLU A 331 13.27 -10.25 -13.36
CA GLU A 331 13.84 -8.95 -12.94
C GLU A 331 14.28 -8.97 -11.47
N GLN A 332 15.58 -8.83 -11.17
CA GLN A 332 16.06 -8.88 -9.77
C GLN A 332 16.03 -7.52 -9.04
N ASN A 333 15.93 -6.42 -9.79
CA ASN A 333 16.06 -5.06 -9.24
C ASN A 333 14.72 -4.43 -8.81
N VAL A 334 13.63 -5.20 -8.85
CA VAL A 334 12.27 -4.73 -8.55
C VAL A 334 11.67 -5.63 -7.48
N SER A 335 11.02 -5.03 -6.47
CA SER A 335 10.33 -5.80 -5.43
C SER A 335 9.17 -6.60 -6.01
N PHE A 336 8.85 -7.75 -5.38
CA PHE A 336 7.74 -8.58 -5.82
C PHE A 336 6.42 -7.82 -5.87
N SER A 337 6.12 -7.01 -4.83
CA SER A 337 4.92 -6.17 -4.80
C SER A 337 4.84 -5.27 -6.04
N SER A 338 5.88 -4.50 -6.36
CA SER A 338 5.89 -3.62 -7.54
C SER A 338 5.68 -4.36 -8.85
N LYS A 339 6.21 -5.59 -8.99
CA LYS A 339 5.95 -6.43 -10.16
C LYS A 339 4.46 -6.78 -10.27
N ILE A 340 3.86 -7.20 -9.18
CA ILE A 340 2.49 -7.73 -9.14
C ILE A 340 1.42 -6.65 -9.17
N VAL A 341 1.65 -5.48 -8.57
CA VAL A 341 0.63 -4.42 -8.45
C VAL A 341 0.83 -3.25 -9.41
N THR A 342 2.03 -3.11 -10.00
CA THR A 342 2.33 -1.98 -10.89
C THR A 342 2.69 -2.43 -12.30
N LEU A 343 3.67 -3.31 -12.47
CA LEU A 343 4.24 -3.62 -13.78
C LEU A 343 3.41 -4.66 -14.55
N LEU A 344 3.17 -5.82 -13.97
CA LEU A 344 2.46 -6.91 -14.63
C LEU A 344 0.99 -6.56 -14.97
N PRO A 345 0.22 -5.85 -14.10
CA PRO A 345 -1.09 -5.34 -14.49
C PRO A 345 -1.05 -4.41 -15.71
N LYS A 346 0.00 -3.57 -15.85
CA LYS A 346 0.20 -2.72 -17.04
C LYS A 346 0.48 -3.56 -18.28
N ASP A 347 1.36 -4.55 -18.18
CA ASP A 347 1.67 -5.47 -19.30
C ASP A 347 0.43 -6.24 -19.76
N TYR A 348 -0.49 -6.53 -18.83
CA TYR A 348 -1.74 -7.24 -19.13
C TYR A 348 -2.87 -6.34 -19.65
N GLY A 349 -2.66 -5.02 -19.69
CA GLY A 349 -3.61 -4.03 -20.20
C GLY A 349 -4.58 -3.44 -19.18
N PHE A 350 -4.37 -3.69 -17.87
CA PHE A 350 -5.25 -3.17 -16.81
C PHE A 350 -4.78 -1.82 -16.23
N GLY A 351 -3.54 -1.40 -16.49
CA GLY A 351 -2.93 -0.28 -15.75
C GLY A 351 -2.44 -0.69 -14.36
N ALA A 352 -1.75 0.19 -13.62
CA ALA A 352 -1.36 -0.13 -12.24
C ALA A 352 -2.60 -0.30 -11.36
N VAL A 353 -2.51 -1.13 -10.32
CA VAL A 353 -3.61 -1.32 -9.36
C VAL A 353 -4.07 0.03 -8.78
N ALA A 354 -3.15 0.94 -8.44
CA ALA A 354 -3.48 2.27 -7.93
C ALA A 354 -4.29 3.14 -8.90
N GLU A 355 -4.15 2.90 -10.21
CA GLU A 355 -4.79 3.64 -11.31
C GLU A 355 -6.15 3.02 -11.71
N TRP A 356 -6.55 1.89 -11.15
CA TRP A 356 -7.79 1.21 -11.52
C TRP A 356 -9.02 2.06 -11.17
N THR A 357 -9.95 2.15 -12.12
CA THR A 357 -11.27 2.78 -11.93
C THR A 357 -12.40 1.75 -11.76
N SER A 358 -12.09 0.46 -11.92
CA SER A 358 -12.97 -0.66 -11.61
C SER A 358 -12.15 -1.87 -11.10
N LEU A 359 -12.78 -2.78 -10.35
CA LEU A 359 -12.06 -3.90 -9.74
C LEU A 359 -11.80 -5.03 -10.76
N HIS A 360 -10.57 -5.09 -11.28
CA HIS A 360 -10.13 -6.11 -12.25
C HIS A 360 -9.51 -7.36 -11.61
N VAL A 361 -9.63 -7.53 -10.28
CA VAL A 361 -8.94 -8.59 -9.52
C VAL A 361 -9.14 -9.99 -10.12
N LYS A 362 -10.37 -10.34 -10.49
CA LYS A 362 -10.70 -11.67 -11.04
C LYS A 362 -10.09 -11.88 -12.43
N ASP A 363 -10.22 -10.90 -13.31
CA ASP A 363 -9.70 -10.98 -14.69
C ASP A 363 -8.17 -11.02 -14.69
N TYR A 364 -7.55 -10.22 -13.83
CA TYR A 364 -6.11 -10.22 -13.63
C TYR A 364 -5.59 -11.58 -13.12
N ALA A 365 -6.23 -12.14 -12.09
CA ALA A 365 -5.88 -13.46 -11.58
C ALA A 365 -6.14 -14.59 -12.61
N ALA A 366 -7.17 -14.45 -13.45
CA ALA A 366 -7.46 -15.40 -14.53
C ALA A 366 -6.36 -15.41 -15.59
N LYS A 367 -5.87 -14.24 -16.02
CA LYS A 367 -4.71 -14.15 -16.93
C LYS A 367 -3.47 -14.80 -16.32
N LEU A 368 -3.17 -14.52 -15.06
CA LEU A 368 -2.07 -15.16 -14.33
C LEU A 368 -2.22 -16.68 -14.26
N LYS A 369 -3.43 -17.18 -14.00
CA LYS A 369 -3.74 -18.61 -13.98
C LYS A 369 -3.49 -19.27 -15.34
N GLN A 370 -3.92 -18.61 -16.43
CA GLN A 370 -3.68 -19.10 -17.78
C GLN A 370 -2.19 -19.07 -18.13
N ALA A 371 -1.50 -17.97 -17.82
CA ALA A 371 -0.07 -17.84 -18.00
C ALA A 371 0.71 -18.97 -17.28
N LYS A 372 0.40 -19.20 -16.00
CA LYS A 372 0.96 -20.31 -15.22
C LYS A 372 0.70 -21.67 -15.89
N ALA A 373 -0.52 -21.91 -16.37
CA ALA A 373 -0.87 -23.19 -17.00
C ALA A 373 -0.09 -23.43 -18.30
N GLU A 374 0.11 -22.41 -19.13
CA GLU A 374 0.92 -22.53 -20.36
C GLU A 374 2.40 -22.79 -20.04
N ILE A 375 2.96 -22.11 -19.04
CA ILE A 375 4.34 -22.34 -18.56
C ILE A 375 4.48 -23.78 -18.03
N ASP A 376 3.52 -24.25 -17.24
CA ASP A 376 3.52 -25.60 -16.68
C ASP A 376 3.37 -26.69 -17.77
N LYS A 377 2.69 -26.40 -18.88
CA LYS A 377 2.55 -27.30 -20.05
C LYS A 377 3.82 -27.38 -20.89
N ALA A 378 4.60 -26.30 -20.97
CA ALA A 378 5.81 -26.20 -21.78
C ALA A 378 7.01 -27.03 -21.24
N LYS A 379 6.76 -28.08 -20.43
CA LYS A 379 7.81 -28.94 -19.88
C LYS A 379 8.52 -29.70 -21.01
N PRO A 380 9.84 -29.54 -21.14
CA PRO A 380 10.63 -30.34 -22.06
C PRO A 380 10.59 -31.80 -21.64
N VAL A 381 10.32 -32.69 -22.59
CA VAL A 381 10.34 -34.13 -22.36
C VAL A 381 11.78 -34.62 -22.45
N VAL A 382 12.46 -34.70 -21.31
CA VAL A 382 13.75 -35.38 -21.19
C VAL A 382 13.50 -36.79 -20.68
N TYR A 383 13.78 -37.79 -21.51
CA TYR A 383 13.61 -39.19 -21.13
C TYR A 383 14.53 -39.54 -19.96
N LYS A 384 13.99 -40.27 -18.97
CA LYS A 384 14.77 -40.75 -17.84
C LYS A 384 15.78 -41.82 -18.26
N PRO A 385 16.90 -41.97 -17.53
CA PRO A 385 17.84 -43.07 -17.74
C PRO A 385 17.13 -44.44 -17.80
N ALA A 386 17.43 -45.23 -18.82
CA ALA A 386 16.79 -46.53 -19.04
C ALA A 386 17.50 -47.62 -18.22
N VAL A 387 16.99 -47.86 -17.00
CA VAL A 387 17.47 -48.91 -16.10
C VAL A 387 16.39 -49.25 -15.08
N ASP A 388 16.33 -50.51 -14.66
CA ASP A 388 15.32 -50.98 -13.71
C ASP A 388 15.55 -50.40 -12.31
N GLU A 389 14.54 -49.73 -11.77
CA GLU A 389 14.60 -49.13 -10.43
C GLU A 389 14.47 -50.19 -9.33
N GLY A 390 15.11 -49.95 -8.18
CA GLY A 390 15.04 -50.85 -7.03
C GLY A 390 16.41 -51.37 -6.57
N VAL A 391 16.38 -52.44 -5.78
CA VAL A 391 17.58 -53.05 -5.19
C VAL A 391 18.09 -54.17 -6.11
N HIS A 392 19.34 -54.06 -6.54
CA HIS A 392 20.00 -55.03 -7.39
C HIS A 392 21.19 -55.64 -6.64
N GLU A 393 21.17 -56.96 -6.45
CA GLU A 393 22.34 -57.69 -5.98
C GLU A 393 23.26 -57.97 -7.18
N VAL A 394 24.53 -57.57 -7.10
CA VAL A 394 25.46 -57.60 -8.23
C VAL A 394 26.81 -58.23 -7.91
N ARG A 395 27.36 -58.94 -8.89
CA ARG A 395 28.75 -59.45 -8.88
C ARG A 395 29.72 -58.36 -9.34
N GLU A 396 30.96 -58.37 -8.83
CA GLU A 396 31.99 -57.40 -9.25
C GLU A 396 32.31 -57.48 -10.76
N SER A 397 32.05 -58.62 -11.41
CA SER A 397 32.22 -58.82 -12.85
C SER A 397 30.94 -58.64 -13.67
N GLN A 398 29.83 -58.23 -13.05
CA GLN A 398 28.57 -58.01 -13.75
C GLN A 398 28.60 -56.66 -14.45
N GLU A 399 28.17 -56.62 -15.70
CA GLU A 399 28.07 -55.40 -16.47
C GLU A 399 26.67 -54.79 -16.31
N MET A 400 26.60 -53.58 -15.78
CA MET A 400 25.36 -52.81 -15.69
C MET A 400 25.65 -51.37 -16.09
N TYR A 401 25.06 -50.94 -17.19
CA TYR A 401 25.33 -49.64 -17.77
C TYR A 401 24.07 -48.82 -18.01
N VAL A 402 24.24 -47.51 -17.91
CA VAL A 402 23.23 -46.52 -18.26
C VAL A 402 23.74 -45.73 -19.46
N GLU A 403 23.03 -45.85 -20.58
CA GLU A 403 23.25 -45.00 -21.75
C GLU A 403 22.65 -43.61 -21.51
N ILE A 404 23.19 -42.59 -22.20
CA ILE A 404 22.61 -41.25 -22.18
C ILE A 404 21.31 -41.29 -22.98
N PRO A 405 20.14 -40.94 -22.39
CA PRO A 405 18.88 -40.98 -23.10
C PRO A 405 18.86 -40.07 -24.33
N LYS A 406 18.10 -40.45 -25.36
CA LYS A 406 17.96 -39.64 -26.59
C LYS A 406 17.42 -38.24 -26.23
N GLY A 407 18.13 -37.20 -26.66
CA GLY A 407 17.81 -35.80 -26.35
C GLY A 407 18.49 -35.26 -25.07
N ALA A 408 19.12 -36.12 -24.27
CA ALA A 408 19.96 -35.70 -23.15
C ALA A 408 21.41 -35.48 -23.60
N ALA A 409 22.09 -34.52 -22.97
CA ALA A 409 23.51 -34.26 -23.15
C ALA A 409 24.37 -35.03 -22.14
N ARG A 410 23.84 -35.31 -20.93
CA ARG A 410 24.56 -36.00 -19.84
C ARG A 410 23.61 -36.63 -18.83
N VAL A 411 24.14 -37.44 -17.92
CA VAL A 411 23.45 -37.93 -16.72
C VAL A 411 24.11 -37.31 -15.48
N ILE A 412 23.30 -36.80 -14.55
CA ILE A 412 23.74 -36.38 -13.21
C ILE A 412 23.31 -37.42 -12.18
N TYR A 413 24.15 -37.71 -11.19
CA TYR A 413 23.86 -38.74 -10.18
C TYR A 413 24.55 -38.50 -8.84
N THR A 414 23.99 -39.07 -7.77
CA THR A 414 24.56 -39.12 -6.41
C THR A 414 24.76 -40.57 -5.98
N LEU A 415 25.57 -40.80 -4.94
CA LEU A 415 25.87 -42.14 -4.39
C LEU A 415 25.32 -42.37 -2.97
N ASP A 416 24.58 -41.39 -2.44
CA ASP A 416 23.95 -41.39 -1.12
C ASP A 416 22.42 -41.45 -1.20
N GLY A 417 21.85 -41.48 -2.41
CA GLY A 417 20.41 -41.47 -2.67
C GLY A 417 19.75 -40.09 -2.63
N THR A 418 20.51 -39.00 -2.40
CA THR A 418 19.98 -37.62 -2.47
C THR A 418 19.67 -37.22 -3.90
N ASP A 419 18.76 -36.26 -4.12
CA ASP A 419 18.44 -35.84 -5.49
C ASP A 419 19.62 -35.08 -6.13
N PRO A 420 20.19 -35.57 -7.25
CA PRO A 420 21.34 -34.93 -7.90
C PRO A 420 21.07 -33.50 -8.39
N ARG A 421 19.81 -33.08 -8.52
CA ARG A 421 19.47 -31.71 -8.92
C ARG A 421 19.86 -30.66 -7.86
N HIS A 422 19.84 -31.04 -6.59
CA HIS A 422 20.01 -30.12 -5.46
C HIS A 422 21.19 -30.49 -4.56
N SER A 423 21.96 -31.51 -4.91
CA SER A 423 23.03 -32.04 -4.10
C SER A 423 24.39 -31.51 -4.53
N GLU A 424 25.19 -31.03 -3.56
CA GLU A 424 26.60 -30.68 -3.78
C GLU A 424 27.47 -31.91 -4.08
N SER A 425 27.01 -33.11 -3.71
CA SER A 425 27.69 -34.39 -3.99
C SER A 425 27.40 -34.94 -5.39
N ALA A 426 26.62 -34.21 -6.21
CA ALA A 426 26.23 -34.64 -7.55
C ALA A 426 27.42 -34.74 -8.50
N GLN A 427 27.54 -35.89 -9.15
CA GLN A 427 28.52 -36.20 -10.18
C GLN A 427 27.87 -36.19 -11.57
N LYS A 428 28.70 -36.03 -12.61
CA LYS A 428 28.27 -35.93 -14.01
C LYS A 428 28.89 -37.04 -14.85
N ALA A 429 28.11 -37.61 -15.75
CA ALA A 429 28.53 -38.56 -16.76
C ALA A 429 28.11 -38.07 -18.14
N ASP A 430 29.10 -37.68 -18.94
CA ASP A 430 28.90 -37.21 -20.33
C ASP A 430 29.03 -38.35 -21.35
N LYS A 431 29.18 -39.60 -20.88
CA LYS A 431 29.18 -40.84 -21.66
C LYS A 431 28.42 -41.94 -20.87
N LYS A 432 28.30 -43.12 -21.47
CA LYS A 432 27.78 -44.34 -20.84
C LYS A 432 28.34 -44.51 -19.42
N LEU A 433 27.45 -44.63 -18.44
CA LEU A 433 27.78 -44.74 -17.02
C LEU A 433 27.78 -46.20 -16.59
N ASP A 434 28.91 -46.66 -16.06
CA ASP A 434 29.06 -47.99 -15.46
C ASP A 434 28.60 -47.97 -14.00
N LEU A 435 27.44 -48.56 -13.71
CA LEU A 435 26.85 -48.53 -12.37
C LEU A 435 27.60 -49.43 -11.39
N VAL A 436 28.06 -50.61 -11.83
CA VAL A 436 28.74 -51.58 -10.95
C VAL A 436 30.10 -51.06 -10.50
N SER A 437 30.81 -50.31 -11.37
CA SER A 437 32.06 -49.64 -11.00
C SER A 437 31.89 -48.63 -9.84
N LEU A 438 30.70 -48.04 -9.66
CA LEU A 438 30.41 -47.07 -8.59
C LEU A 438 30.35 -47.71 -7.21
N LEU A 439 30.19 -49.03 -7.14
CA LEU A 439 30.25 -49.79 -5.90
C LEU A 439 31.63 -49.64 -5.25
N LYS A 440 32.71 -49.48 -6.02
CA LYS A 440 34.10 -49.20 -5.55
C LYS A 440 34.54 -50.03 -4.33
N GLY A 441 34.17 -51.31 -4.29
CA GLY A 441 34.40 -52.16 -3.13
C GLY A 441 33.68 -51.67 -1.87
N ARG A 442 32.41 -51.31 -1.99
CA ARG A 442 31.50 -51.04 -0.86
C ARG A 442 30.47 -52.17 -0.79
N PRO A 443 29.92 -52.44 0.39
CA PRO A 443 28.89 -53.47 0.54
C PRO A 443 27.57 -53.09 -0.15
N ASN A 444 27.25 -51.80 -0.26
CA ASN A 444 26.20 -51.28 -1.15
C ASN A 444 26.46 -49.83 -1.58
N VAL A 445 25.66 -49.32 -2.51
CA VAL A 445 25.58 -47.90 -2.86
C VAL A 445 24.16 -47.54 -3.31
N LYS A 446 23.64 -46.39 -2.86
CA LYS A 446 22.33 -45.86 -3.28
C LYS A 446 22.55 -44.80 -4.34
N ILE A 447 22.23 -45.13 -5.58
CA ILE A 447 22.42 -44.27 -6.73
C ILE A 447 21.09 -43.62 -7.09
N LYS A 448 21.05 -42.29 -7.11
CA LYS A 448 19.91 -41.54 -7.65
C LYS A 448 20.39 -40.70 -8.82
N MET A 449 19.74 -40.83 -9.97
CA MET A 449 20.21 -40.24 -11.22
C MET A 449 19.10 -39.57 -12.04
N ARG A 450 19.47 -38.59 -12.85
CA ARG A 450 18.61 -37.87 -13.81
C ARG A 450 19.37 -37.60 -15.10
N ALA A 451 18.70 -37.61 -16.24
CA ALA A 451 19.26 -37.15 -17.49
C ALA A 451 19.09 -35.62 -17.61
N VAL A 452 20.03 -34.95 -18.28
CA VAL A 452 20.02 -33.50 -18.48
C VAL A 452 20.27 -33.20 -19.95
N ASP A 453 19.42 -32.40 -20.59
CA ASP A 453 19.60 -31.96 -21.98
C ASP A 453 20.59 -30.78 -22.12
N GLN A 454 20.78 -30.29 -23.35
CA GLN A 454 21.68 -29.17 -23.64
C GLN A 454 21.20 -27.84 -23.04
N ASP A 455 19.90 -27.70 -22.81
CA ASP A 455 19.25 -26.53 -22.24
C ASP A 455 19.19 -26.59 -20.70
N GLY A 456 19.71 -27.65 -20.08
CA GLY A 456 19.71 -27.84 -18.63
C GLY A 456 18.39 -28.37 -18.05
N ASN A 457 17.48 -28.86 -18.89
CA ASN A 457 16.25 -29.51 -18.44
C ASN A 457 16.55 -30.91 -17.95
N VAL A 458 15.86 -31.34 -16.89
CA VAL A 458 16.14 -32.62 -16.22
C VAL A 458 14.97 -33.60 -16.39
N SER A 459 15.29 -34.89 -16.55
CA SER A 459 14.30 -35.97 -16.54
C SER A 459 13.77 -36.23 -15.12
N ASP A 460 12.74 -37.07 -15.02
CA ASP A 460 12.35 -37.73 -13.77
C ASP A 460 13.53 -38.50 -13.14
N PRO A 461 13.57 -38.64 -11.79
CA PRO A 461 14.64 -39.34 -11.11
C PRO A 461 14.48 -40.85 -11.28
N VAL A 462 15.62 -41.53 -11.30
CA VAL A 462 15.72 -42.99 -11.27
C VAL A 462 16.52 -43.35 -10.02
N SER A 463 16.00 -44.28 -9.23
CA SER A 463 16.65 -44.71 -7.97
C SER A 463 17.00 -46.20 -7.99
N ILE A 464 18.28 -46.49 -7.73
CA ILE A 464 18.86 -47.82 -7.73
C ILE A 464 19.67 -47.99 -6.45
N GLU A 465 19.56 -49.16 -5.81
CA GLU A 465 20.49 -49.58 -4.77
C GLU A 465 21.26 -50.79 -5.26
N LEU A 466 22.58 -50.66 -5.44
CA LEU A 466 23.43 -51.81 -5.75
C LEU A 466 23.95 -52.43 -4.47
N VAL A 467 23.82 -53.74 -4.32
CA VAL A 467 24.30 -54.51 -3.17
C VAL A 467 25.32 -55.54 -3.65
N SER A 468 26.51 -55.57 -3.05
CA SER A 468 27.56 -56.53 -3.43
C SER A 468 27.18 -57.94 -3.00
N GLU A 469 27.10 -58.92 -3.92
CA GLU A 469 26.86 -60.32 -3.53
C GLU A 469 27.89 -60.82 -2.50
N LYS A 470 29.16 -60.46 -2.70
CA LYS A 470 30.30 -60.89 -1.87
C LYS A 470 30.39 -60.17 -0.53
N ARG A 471 29.95 -58.91 -0.48
CA ARG A 471 30.20 -58.00 0.66
C ARG A 471 28.92 -57.53 1.36
N LYS A 472 27.74 -58.00 0.95
CA LYS A 472 26.44 -57.64 1.54
C LYS A 472 26.34 -57.90 3.05
N TYR A 473 27.10 -58.88 3.55
CA TYR A 473 27.15 -59.25 4.96
C TYR A 473 28.24 -58.52 5.76
N GLU A 474 28.95 -57.55 5.15
CA GLU A 474 29.92 -56.76 5.89
C GLU A 474 29.24 -55.80 6.87
N VAL A 475 29.72 -55.80 8.11
CA VAL A 475 29.21 -54.90 9.17
C VAL A 475 29.55 -53.45 8.86
N ARG A 476 28.63 -52.55 9.19
CA ARG A 476 28.75 -51.11 8.92
C ARG A 476 28.52 -50.32 10.19
N GLU A 477 29.34 -49.30 10.39
CA GLU A 477 29.07 -48.32 11.44
C GLU A 477 28.07 -47.29 10.91
N THR A 478 26.94 -47.17 11.59
CA THR A 478 25.93 -46.13 11.37
C THR A 478 25.87 -45.22 12.60
N PRO A 479 25.89 -43.88 12.43
CA PRO A 479 25.66 -42.95 13.53
C PRO A 479 24.24 -43.13 14.07
N SER A 480 24.08 -43.15 15.40
CA SER A 480 22.79 -43.15 16.06
C SER A 480 22.74 -42.11 17.18
N LEU A 481 21.54 -41.77 17.63
CA LEU A 481 21.31 -40.83 18.74
C LEU A 481 21.99 -41.28 20.05
N PHE A 482 22.35 -42.56 20.16
CA PHE A 482 22.97 -43.16 21.34
C PHE A 482 24.45 -43.56 21.12
N GLY A 483 25.05 -43.20 19.98
CA GLY A 483 26.45 -43.50 19.67
C GLY A 483 26.65 -44.08 18.28
N LYS A 484 27.49 -45.11 18.17
CA LYS A 484 27.74 -45.83 16.91
C LYS A 484 27.10 -47.20 16.96
N GLU A 485 26.24 -47.50 15.99
CA GLU A 485 25.60 -48.80 15.86
C GLU A 485 26.26 -49.59 14.73
N LEU A 486 26.33 -50.92 14.89
CA LEU A 486 26.73 -51.82 13.83
C LEU A 486 25.49 -52.35 13.13
N THR A 487 25.35 -52.05 11.84
CA THR A 487 24.29 -52.57 10.98
C THR A 487 24.85 -53.66 10.06
N VAL A 488 24.09 -54.75 9.91
CA VAL A 488 24.43 -55.88 9.03
C VAL A 488 23.16 -56.44 8.40
N LYS A 489 23.25 -56.94 7.16
CA LYS A 489 22.14 -57.63 6.51
C LYS A 489 21.85 -58.93 7.27
N TYR A 490 20.57 -59.20 7.53
CA TYR A 490 20.13 -60.46 8.14
C TYR A 490 20.58 -61.63 7.25
N PRO A 491 21.25 -62.66 7.80
CA PRO A 491 21.64 -63.83 7.03
C PRO A 491 20.46 -64.80 6.89
N ASP A 492 20.13 -65.15 5.65
CA ASP A 492 19.03 -66.07 5.35
C ASP A 492 19.48 -67.54 5.30
N ASP A 493 20.80 -67.79 5.35
CA ASP A 493 21.41 -69.11 5.30
C ASP A 493 22.69 -69.20 6.17
N THR A 494 23.22 -70.42 6.29
CA THR A 494 24.41 -70.70 7.10
C THR A 494 25.67 -70.00 6.55
N GLU A 495 25.82 -69.90 5.23
CA GLU A 495 26.97 -69.22 4.61
C GLU A 495 26.96 -67.71 4.87
N GLY A 496 25.79 -67.07 4.79
CA GLY A 496 25.57 -65.68 5.15
C GLY A 496 25.85 -65.43 6.63
N LEU A 497 25.42 -66.33 7.52
CA LEU A 497 25.71 -66.22 8.95
C LEU A 497 27.21 -66.29 9.23
N VAL A 498 27.93 -67.21 8.56
CA VAL A 498 29.40 -67.27 8.61
C VAL A 498 30.03 -65.97 8.12
N ALA A 499 29.53 -65.40 7.03
CA ALA A 499 30.05 -64.14 6.48
C ALA A 499 29.84 -62.96 7.44
N VAL A 500 28.68 -62.87 8.08
CA VAL A 500 28.39 -61.87 9.13
C VAL A 500 29.36 -62.02 10.30
N LEU A 501 29.52 -63.23 10.85
CA LEU A 501 30.40 -63.48 11.99
C LEU A 501 31.87 -63.17 11.65
N LYS A 502 32.34 -63.58 10.47
CA LYS A 502 33.68 -63.22 9.97
C LYS A 502 33.84 -61.71 9.90
N SER A 503 32.84 -60.99 9.40
CA SER A 503 32.89 -59.54 9.30
C SER A 503 32.94 -58.87 10.68
N VAL A 504 32.16 -59.34 11.66
CA VAL A 504 32.21 -58.87 13.06
C VAL A 504 33.59 -59.12 13.67
N ILE A 505 34.19 -60.29 13.46
CA ILE A 505 35.53 -60.61 13.97
C ILE A 505 36.57 -59.69 13.33
N SER A 506 36.53 -59.51 12.01
CA SER A 506 37.44 -58.60 11.29
C SER A 506 37.28 -57.15 11.75
N TYR A 507 36.05 -56.72 12.05
CA TYR A 507 35.78 -55.42 12.65
C TYR A 507 36.41 -55.28 14.04
N GLY A 508 36.26 -56.31 14.89
CA GLY A 508 36.88 -56.36 16.21
C GLY A 508 38.41 -56.23 16.15
N VAL A 509 39.06 -56.88 15.19
CA VAL A 509 40.51 -56.72 14.95
C VAL A 509 40.84 -55.30 14.51
N LYS A 510 40.10 -54.75 13.53
CA LYS A 510 40.35 -53.39 13.00
C LYS A 510 40.21 -52.30 14.06
N ARG A 511 39.34 -52.51 15.06
CA ARG A 511 39.14 -51.60 16.20
C ARG A 511 40.02 -51.93 17.41
N ASN A 512 40.96 -52.87 17.28
CA ASN A 512 41.81 -53.37 18.37
C ASN A 512 41.04 -53.94 19.57
N LEU A 513 39.79 -54.38 19.35
CA LEU A 513 38.96 -55.08 20.35
C LEU A 513 39.34 -56.57 20.45
N LEU A 514 39.94 -57.11 19.40
CA LEU A 514 40.45 -58.48 19.33
C LEU A 514 41.89 -58.46 18.85
N SER A 515 42.76 -59.27 19.46
CA SER A 515 44.09 -59.54 18.90
C SER A 515 43.98 -60.45 17.67
N THR A 516 44.94 -60.37 16.76
CA THR A 516 44.98 -61.22 15.56
C THR A 516 44.98 -62.72 15.91
N ASP A 517 45.63 -63.10 17.02
CA ASP A 517 45.66 -64.50 17.49
C ASP A 517 44.29 -64.97 18.02
N MET A 518 43.58 -64.11 18.74
CA MET A 518 42.23 -64.39 19.22
C MET A 518 41.23 -64.47 18.08
N ALA A 519 41.36 -63.58 17.08
CA ALA A 519 40.54 -63.61 15.87
C ALA A 519 40.73 -64.90 15.07
N LYS A 520 41.95 -65.44 15.02
CA LYS A 520 42.25 -66.72 14.38
C LYS A 520 41.57 -67.88 15.13
N LYS A 521 41.68 -67.92 16.46
CA LYS A 521 41.01 -68.93 17.31
C LYS A 521 39.49 -68.90 17.16
N LEU A 522 38.87 -67.72 17.11
CA LEU A 522 37.43 -67.56 16.89
C LEU A 522 37.01 -68.07 15.50
N ASN A 523 37.78 -67.76 14.46
CA ASN A 523 37.52 -68.28 13.12
C ASN A 523 37.66 -69.81 13.04
N ASP A 524 38.67 -70.39 13.71
CA ASP A 524 38.89 -71.85 13.75
C ASP A 524 37.78 -72.57 14.54
N ALA A 525 37.30 -71.96 15.63
CA ALA A 525 36.16 -72.48 16.39
C ALA A 525 34.85 -72.43 15.57
N MET A 526 34.61 -71.35 14.82
CA MET A 526 33.45 -71.24 13.94
C MET A 526 33.43 -72.32 12.85
N ARG A 527 34.58 -72.63 12.24
CA ARG A 527 34.68 -73.72 11.24
C ARG A 527 34.28 -75.07 11.84
N LYS A 528 34.77 -75.38 13.04
CA LYS A 528 34.45 -76.62 13.77
C LYS A 528 32.96 -76.74 14.13
N ILE A 529 32.29 -75.64 14.45
CA ILE A 529 30.88 -75.63 14.85
C ILE A 529 29.94 -75.80 13.65
N ILE A 530 30.34 -75.28 12.49
CA ILE A 530 29.49 -75.19 11.29
C ILE A 530 29.69 -76.39 10.36
N GLY A 531 30.65 -77.28 10.66
CA GLY A 531 30.84 -78.54 9.95
C GLY A 531 31.48 -78.39 8.57
N VAL A 532 32.37 -77.40 8.40
CA VAL A 532 33.19 -77.17 7.20
C VAL A 532 34.68 -77.22 7.52
#